data_AF-A0A7Y2L5D5-F1
#
_entry.id   AF-A0A7Y2L5D5-F1
#
_cell.length_a   1.000
_cell.length_b   1.000
_cell.length_c   1.000
_cell.angle_alpha   90.00
_cell.angle_beta   90.00
_cell.angle_gamma   90.00
#
_symmetry.space_group_name_H-M   'P 1'
#
loop_
_entity.id
_entity.type
_entity.pdbx_description
1 polymer ?
#
loop_
_entity_poly.entity_id
_entity_poly.type
_entity_poly.pdbx_seq_one_letter_code
_entity_poly.pdbx_strand_id
1 'polypeptide(L)'
;GVFDGPQQLEVWLLQNQTALAALHTPLQEGPWRTLLLVFFASAIVMPHMYHMTFTENLNPRGLVSASWGLPLFLLLMSLAVPLILWAGLKLGATTNPEYFTLGIGIAANSKPLALLAYVGGLSASSGLIIVTTLALSGMALNHLVLP
;
A
#
# COMPACT_ATOMS: atom_id res chain seq x y z
N GLY A 1 6.15 -2.83 23.27
CA GLY A 1 5.86 -2.63 21.81
C GLY A 1 7.17 -2.77 21.06
N VAL A 2 7.20 -2.82 19.72
CA VAL A 2 8.49 -3.08 19.02
C VAL A 2 9.56 -2.03 19.37
N PHE A 3 9.20 -0.77 19.57
CA PHE A 3 10.16 0.30 19.87
C PHE A 3 10.06 0.89 21.29
N ASP A 4 9.29 0.31 22.21
CA ASP A 4 9.09 0.81 23.60
C ASP A 4 8.91 2.35 23.77
N GLY A 5 8.44 3.03 22.72
CA GLY A 5 8.09 4.45 22.72
C GLY A 5 8.62 5.22 21.49
N PRO A 6 8.08 6.41 21.20
CA PRO A 6 8.52 7.24 20.07
C PRO A 6 9.96 7.78 20.26
N GLN A 7 10.38 8.03 21.50
CA GLN A 7 11.74 8.49 21.80
C GLN A 7 12.80 7.44 21.48
N GLN A 8 12.53 6.16 21.75
CA GLN A 8 13.45 5.08 21.42
C GLN A 8 13.47 4.77 19.93
N LEU A 9 12.35 4.97 19.22
CA LEU A 9 12.32 4.93 17.76
C LEU A 9 13.25 6.00 17.16
N GLU A 10 13.21 7.23 17.69
CA GLU A 10 14.07 8.34 17.23
C GLU A 10 15.56 8.04 17.44
N VAL A 11 15.94 7.51 18.60
CA VAL A 11 17.33 7.10 18.89
C VAL A 11 17.80 5.99 17.93
N TRP A 12 16.95 5.00 17.67
CA TRP A 12 17.27 3.92 16.72
C TRP A 12 17.38 4.43 15.28
N LEU A 13 16.50 5.33 14.86
CA LEU A 13 16.54 5.98 13.54
C LEU A 13 17.86 6.73 13.31
N LEU A 14 18.34 7.45 14.32
CA LEU A 14 19.62 8.18 14.26
C LEU A 14 20.83 7.24 14.18
N GLN A 15 20.78 6.09 14.87
CA GLN A 15 21.88 5.11 14.83
C GLN A 15 21.90 4.26 13.56
N ASN A 16 20.73 3.99 12.96
CA ASN A 16 20.59 3.07 11.82
C ASN A 16 20.41 3.80 10.47
N GLN A 17 20.85 5.06 10.40
CA GLN A 17 20.70 5.95 9.24
C GLN A 17 21.28 5.39 7.93
N THR A 18 22.38 4.63 8.00
CA THR A 18 23.04 4.03 6.84
C THR A 18 22.21 2.90 6.21
N ALA A 19 21.55 2.07 7.02
CA ALA A 19 20.65 1.02 6.53
C ALA A 19 19.37 1.60 5.91
N LEU A 20 18.89 2.74 6.43
CA LEU A 20 17.75 3.47 5.87
C LEU A 20 18.12 4.16 4.55
N ALA A 21 19.30 4.75 4.47
CA ALA A 21 19.82 5.37 3.25
C ALA A 21 19.98 4.35 2.11
N ALA A 22 20.42 3.12 2.41
CA ALA A 22 20.54 2.04 1.43
C ALA A 22 19.18 1.60 0.83
N LEU A 23 18.08 1.77 1.57
CA LEU A 23 16.71 1.54 1.07
C LEU A 23 16.17 2.75 0.27
N HIS A 24 16.79 3.93 0.41
CA HIS A 24 16.42 5.15 -0.33
C HIS A 24 17.18 5.31 -1.64
N THR A 25 18.33 4.64 -1.81
CA THR A 25 19.12 4.59 -3.06
C THR A 25 18.29 4.28 -4.32
N PRO A 26 17.38 3.29 -4.36
CA PRO A 26 16.57 3.04 -5.56
C PRO A 26 15.55 4.16 -5.86
N LEU A 27 15.19 4.99 -4.88
CA LEU A 27 14.30 6.15 -5.06
C LEU A 27 15.04 7.42 -5.50
N GLN A 28 16.29 7.60 -5.06
CA GLN A 28 17.12 8.74 -5.46
C GLN A 28 17.69 8.60 -6.87
N GLU A 29 18.06 7.38 -7.28
CA GLU A 29 18.58 7.12 -8.64
C GLU A 29 17.52 6.61 -9.62
N GLY A 30 16.36 6.16 -9.13
CA GLY A 30 15.26 5.68 -9.95
C GLY A 30 14.34 6.78 -10.51
N PRO A 31 13.44 6.43 -11.44
CA PRO A 31 12.54 7.38 -12.08
C PRO A 31 11.33 7.69 -11.18
N TRP A 32 11.56 8.24 -9.98
CA TRP A 32 10.50 8.57 -9.01
C TRP A 32 9.42 9.48 -9.62
N ARG A 33 9.81 10.35 -10.56
CA ARG A 33 8.90 11.20 -11.33
C ARG A 33 7.96 10.39 -12.22
N THR A 34 8.49 9.36 -12.87
CA THR A 34 7.69 8.44 -13.70
C THR A 34 6.77 7.60 -12.81
N LEU A 35 7.22 7.14 -11.64
CA LEU A 35 6.36 6.43 -10.69
C LEU A 35 5.21 7.31 -10.19
N LEU A 36 5.46 8.58 -9.87
CA LEU A 36 4.41 9.54 -9.52
C LEU A 36 3.44 9.76 -10.69
N LEU A 37 3.95 9.94 -11.90
CA LEU A 37 3.13 10.12 -13.09
C LEU A 37 2.27 8.88 -13.35
N VAL A 38 2.84 7.68 -13.25
CA VAL A 38 2.13 6.40 -13.38
C VAL A 38 1.08 6.24 -12.29
N PHE A 39 1.36 6.64 -11.04
CA PHE A 39 0.39 6.60 -9.95
C PHE A 39 -0.84 7.48 -10.25
N PHE A 40 -0.63 8.74 -10.65
CA PHE A 40 -1.73 9.63 -11.03
C PHE A 40 -2.46 9.16 -12.30
N ALA A 41 -1.71 8.71 -13.31
CA ALA A 41 -2.28 8.17 -14.54
C ALA A 41 -3.14 6.93 -14.25
N SER A 42 -2.68 6.01 -13.40
CA SER A 42 -3.42 4.80 -13.03
C SER A 42 -4.75 5.12 -12.36
N ALA A 43 -4.82 6.16 -11.52
CA ALA A 43 -6.07 6.57 -10.88
C ALA A 43 -7.11 7.08 -11.89
N ILE A 44 -6.67 7.67 -13.00
CA ILE A 44 -7.54 8.20 -14.06
C ILE A 44 -7.89 7.11 -15.09
N VAL A 45 -6.92 6.27 -15.45
CA VAL A 45 -7.04 5.21 -16.46
C VAL A 45 -7.92 4.06 -15.97
N MET A 46 -8.08 3.90 -14.64
CA MET A 46 -8.91 2.82 -14.13
C MET A 46 -10.39 3.05 -14.46
N PRO A 47 -10.97 2.21 -15.32
CA PRO A 47 -12.29 2.43 -15.92
C PRO A 47 -13.43 2.44 -14.92
N HIS A 48 -13.32 1.64 -13.86
CA HIS A 48 -14.30 1.61 -12.79
C HIS A 48 -14.20 2.84 -11.88
N MET A 49 -12.99 3.42 -11.72
CA MET A 49 -12.85 4.68 -11.00
C MET A 49 -13.51 5.80 -11.81
N TYR A 50 -13.34 5.84 -13.13
CA TYR A 50 -14.04 6.78 -14.00
C TYR A 50 -15.57 6.57 -13.95
N HIS A 51 -16.05 5.34 -14.09
CA HIS A 51 -17.47 5.02 -14.02
C HIS A 51 -18.07 5.41 -12.65
N MET A 52 -17.48 4.99 -11.54
CA MET A 52 -17.97 5.32 -10.20
C MET A 52 -17.90 6.83 -9.88
N THR A 53 -16.95 7.55 -10.47
CA THR A 53 -16.80 9.02 -10.34
C THR A 53 -17.85 9.80 -11.15
N PHE A 54 -18.23 9.33 -12.34
CA PHE A 54 -19.04 10.09 -13.31
C PHE A 54 -20.44 9.54 -13.58
N THR A 55 -20.67 8.23 -13.49
CA THR A 55 -21.98 7.61 -13.81
C THR A 55 -22.81 7.31 -12.56
N GLU A 56 -22.17 7.05 -11.41
CA GLU A 56 -22.86 6.67 -10.17
C GLU A 56 -22.90 7.80 -9.12
N ASN A 57 -22.17 8.89 -9.34
CA ASN A 57 -22.13 10.04 -8.43
C ASN A 57 -23.26 11.04 -8.73
N LEU A 58 -24.42 10.82 -8.09
CA LEU A 58 -25.62 11.65 -8.23
C LEU A 58 -25.51 13.03 -7.52
N ASN A 59 -24.46 13.29 -6.74
CA ASN A 59 -24.31 14.53 -5.97
C ASN A 59 -22.90 15.14 -6.07
N PRO A 60 -22.74 16.33 -6.68
CA PRO A 60 -21.41 16.97 -6.88
C PRO A 60 -20.66 17.26 -5.57
N ARG A 61 -21.36 17.34 -4.42
CA ARG A 61 -20.73 17.50 -3.11
C ARG A 61 -20.02 16.23 -2.60
N GLY A 62 -20.51 15.05 -2.99
CA GLY A 62 -19.88 13.76 -2.66
C GLY A 62 -18.52 13.60 -3.35
N LEU A 63 -18.40 14.16 -4.56
CA LEU A 63 -17.15 14.16 -5.32
C LEU A 63 -16.02 14.91 -4.59
N VAL A 64 -16.31 16.11 -4.05
CA VAL A 64 -15.32 16.92 -3.31
C VAL A 64 -14.84 16.22 -2.04
N SER A 65 -15.76 15.56 -1.31
CA SER A 65 -15.40 14.77 -0.13
C SER A 65 -14.56 13.54 -0.50
N ALA A 66 -14.87 12.85 -1.59
CA ALA A 66 -14.10 11.70 -2.07
C ALA A 66 -12.70 12.10 -2.58
N SER A 67 -12.59 13.25 -3.24
CA SER A 67 -11.31 13.81 -3.69
C SER A 67 -10.33 14.13 -2.54
N TRP A 68 -10.83 14.41 -1.33
CA TRP A 68 -10.00 14.54 -0.14
C TRP A 68 -9.87 13.25 0.67
N GLY A 69 -10.94 12.44 0.71
CA GLY A 69 -10.98 11.18 1.44
C GLY A 69 -10.00 10.14 0.89
N LEU A 70 -9.91 9.99 -0.43
CA LEU A 70 -9.01 9.02 -1.07
C LEU A 70 -7.53 9.33 -0.79
N PRO A 71 -7.00 10.55 -1.05
CA PRO A 71 -5.62 10.88 -0.72
C PRO A 71 -5.32 10.73 0.77
N LEU A 72 -6.24 11.14 1.65
CA LEU A 72 -6.07 11.02 3.09
C LEU A 72 -6.01 9.56 3.53
N PHE A 73 -6.89 8.71 3.00
CA PHE A 73 -6.89 7.27 3.25
C PHE A 73 -5.58 6.62 2.80
N LEU A 74 -5.12 6.95 1.58
CA LEU A 74 -3.85 6.45 1.05
C LEU A 74 -2.66 6.93 1.88
N LEU A 75 -2.69 8.18 2.38
CA LEU A 75 -1.65 8.72 3.26
C LEU A 75 -1.60 7.96 4.60
N LEU A 76 -2.75 7.70 5.21
CA LEU A 76 -2.83 6.92 6.45
C LEU A 76 -2.29 5.49 6.26
N MET A 77 -2.65 4.83 5.16
CA MET A 77 -2.10 3.51 4.81
C MET A 77 -0.60 3.58 4.52
N SER A 78 -0.14 4.59 3.78
CA SER A 78 1.27 4.82 3.48
C SER A 78 2.10 5.07 4.73
N LEU A 79 1.53 5.65 5.78
CA LEU A 79 2.23 5.89 7.05
C LEU A 79 2.49 4.59 7.82
N ALA A 80 1.67 3.56 7.63
CA ALA A 80 1.88 2.25 8.24
C ALA A 80 3.10 1.51 7.63
N VAL A 81 3.39 1.72 6.35
CA VAL A 81 4.49 1.06 5.62
C VAL A 81 5.87 1.30 6.26
N PRO A 82 6.35 2.54 6.51
CA PRO A 82 7.64 2.77 7.13
C PRO A 82 7.70 2.24 8.56
N LEU A 83 6.58 2.25 9.31
CA LEU A 83 6.52 1.67 10.65
C LEU A 83 6.76 0.15 10.63
N ILE A 84 6.13 -0.56 9.68
CA ILE A 84 6.36 -1.99 9.46
C ILE A 84 7.82 -2.22 9.04
N LEU A 85 8.34 -1.40 8.13
CA LEU A 85 9.72 -1.49 7.67
C LEU A 85 10.73 -1.40 8.83
N TRP A 86 10.63 -0.36 9.65
CA TRP A 86 11.52 -0.16 10.80
C TRP A 86 11.39 -1.31 11.80
N ALA A 87 10.17 -1.75 12.08
CA ALA A 87 9.93 -2.88 12.97
C ALA A 87 10.62 -4.16 12.45
N GLY A 88 10.50 -4.47 11.16
CA GLY A 88 11.17 -5.62 10.54
C GLY A 88 12.69 -5.56 10.64
N LEU A 89 13.28 -4.38 10.39
CA LEU A 89 14.72 -4.16 10.52
C LEU A 89 15.20 -4.29 11.97
N LYS A 90 14.46 -3.73 12.94
CA LYS A 90 14.82 -3.80 14.37
C LYS A 90 14.72 -5.22 14.93
N LEU A 91 13.77 -6.01 14.45
CA LEU A 91 13.61 -7.41 14.81
C LEU A 91 14.58 -8.35 14.05
N GLY A 92 15.35 -7.83 13.08
CA GLY A 92 16.26 -8.63 12.28
C GLY A 92 15.55 -9.65 11.40
N ALA A 93 14.34 -9.33 10.91
CA ALA A 93 13.60 -10.22 10.03
C ALA A 93 14.42 -10.51 8.76
N THR A 94 14.77 -11.78 8.53
CA THR A 94 15.59 -12.22 7.39
C THR A 94 14.81 -12.37 6.09
N THR A 95 13.52 -12.07 6.10
CA THR A 95 12.62 -12.19 4.95
C THR A 95 12.78 -10.99 4.01
N ASN A 96 12.36 -11.10 2.76
CA ASN A 96 12.31 -9.95 1.84
C ASN A 96 11.37 -8.86 2.40
N PRO A 97 11.68 -7.55 2.28
CA PRO A 97 10.82 -6.44 2.69
C PRO A 97 9.32 -6.56 2.37
N GLU A 98 8.95 -7.15 1.23
CA GLU A 98 7.53 -7.38 0.88
C GLU A 98 6.79 -8.31 1.86
N TYR A 99 7.51 -9.12 2.60
CA TYR A 99 6.97 -10.05 3.60
C TYR A 99 7.24 -9.61 5.04
N PHE A 100 7.75 -8.39 5.28
CA PHE A 100 8.05 -7.93 6.64
C PHE A 100 6.84 -7.96 7.58
N THR A 101 5.63 -7.72 7.08
CA THR A 101 4.40 -7.85 7.88
C THR A 101 4.25 -9.26 8.48
N LEU A 102 4.65 -10.30 7.74
CA LEU A 102 4.70 -11.69 8.23
C LEU A 102 5.97 -11.97 9.03
N GLY A 103 7.11 -11.51 8.53
CA GLY A 103 8.43 -11.69 9.12
C GLY A 103 8.52 -11.13 10.54
N ILE A 104 7.87 -10.00 10.81
CA ILE A 104 7.76 -9.41 12.15
C ILE A 104 6.99 -10.33 13.11
N GLY A 105 5.88 -10.92 12.65
CA GLY A 105 5.10 -11.85 13.48
C GLY A 105 5.92 -13.08 13.87
N ILE A 106 6.71 -13.60 12.94
CA ILE A 106 7.60 -14.75 13.15
C ILE A 106 8.78 -14.36 14.05
N ALA A 107 9.47 -13.26 13.75
CA ALA A 107 10.63 -12.78 14.50
C ALA A 107 10.27 -12.35 15.94
N ALA A 108 9.08 -11.81 16.14
CA ALA A 108 8.54 -11.51 17.47
C ALA A 108 8.02 -12.75 18.22
N ASN A 109 8.18 -13.96 17.65
CA ASN A 109 7.72 -15.24 18.19
C ASN A 109 6.21 -15.27 18.54
N SER A 110 5.42 -14.43 17.87
CA SER A 110 3.99 -14.25 18.14
C SER A 110 3.15 -14.87 17.02
N LYS A 111 2.80 -16.15 17.22
CA LYS A 111 1.90 -16.91 16.33
C LYS A 111 0.60 -16.17 15.96
N PRO A 112 -0.15 -15.54 16.89
CA PRO A 112 -1.40 -14.87 16.51
C PRO A 112 -1.15 -13.65 15.60
N LEU A 113 -0.05 -12.93 15.79
CA LEU A 113 0.29 -11.78 14.94
C LEU A 113 0.63 -12.22 13.52
N ALA A 114 1.41 -13.29 13.37
CA ALA A 114 1.73 -13.88 12.07
C ALA A 114 0.47 -14.38 11.34
N LEU A 115 -0.46 -15.03 12.06
CA LEU A 115 -1.72 -15.49 11.50
C LEU A 115 -2.63 -14.35 11.05
N LEU A 116 -2.75 -13.28 11.86
CA LEU A 116 -3.52 -12.10 11.47
C LEU A 116 -2.95 -11.41 10.24
N ALA A 117 -1.62 -11.26 10.17
CA ALA A 117 -0.93 -10.72 9.01
C ALA A 117 -1.16 -11.58 7.75
N TYR A 118 -1.12 -12.91 7.91
CA TYR A 118 -1.35 -13.85 6.82
C TYR A 118 -2.78 -13.81 6.28
N VAL A 119 -3.77 -13.91 7.17
CA VAL A 119 -5.19 -13.88 6.79
C VAL A 119 -5.56 -12.51 6.20
N GLY A 120 -5.06 -11.42 6.79
CA GLY A 120 -5.27 -10.07 6.27
C GLY A 120 -4.67 -9.88 4.88
N GLY A 121 -3.41 -10.30 4.67
CA GLY A 121 -2.74 -10.21 3.37
C GLY A 121 -3.42 -11.06 2.29
N LEU A 122 -3.78 -12.31 2.61
CA LEU A 122 -4.51 -13.17 1.68
C LEU A 122 -5.87 -12.60 1.31
N SER A 123 -6.66 -12.16 2.30
CA SER A 123 -8.00 -11.62 2.05
C SER A 123 -7.95 -10.35 1.19
N ALA A 124 -6.98 -9.46 1.43
CA ALA A 124 -6.80 -8.25 0.63
C ALA A 124 -6.44 -8.59 -0.83
N SER A 125 -5.53 -9.54 -1.04
CA SER A 125 -5.14 -10.00 -2.37
C SER A 125 -6.31 -10.63 -3.12
N SER A 126 -7.06 -11.54 -2.48
CA SER A 126 -8.23 -12.17 -3.10
C SER A 126 -9.29 -11.15 -3.49
N GLY A 127 -9.59 -10.17 -2.61
CA GLY A 127 -10.53 -9.10 -2.92
C GLY A 127 -10.11 -8.28 -4.15
N LEU A 128 -8.83 -7.92 -4.25
CA LEU A 128 -8.31 -7.18 -5.40
C LEU A 128 -8.40 -8.01 -6.70
N ILE A 129 -8.11 -9.30 -6.65
CA ILE A 129 -8.23 -10.21 -7.81
C ILE A 129 -9.68 -10.27 -8.31
N ILE A 130 -10.66 -10.38 -7.40
CA ILE A 130 -12.08 -10.41 -7.78
C ILE A 130 -12.50 -9.10 -8.46
N VAL A 131 -12.18 -7.95 -7.84
CA VAL A 131 -12.56 -6.63 -8.37
C VAL A 131 -11.90 -6.36 -9.73
N THR A 132 -10.61 -6.68 -9.88
CA THR A 132 -9.89 -6.49 -11.15
C THR A 132 -10.43 -7.40 -12.26
N THR A 133 -10.76 -8.65 -11.94
CA THR A 133 -11.35 -9.59 -12.90
C THR A 133 -12.72 -9.11 -13.38
N LEU A 134 -13.58 -8.63 -12.47
CA LEU A 134 -14.90 -8.11 -12.81
C LEU A 134 -14.79 -6.86 -13.70
N ALA A 135 -13.91 -5.93 -13.35
CA ALA A 135 -13.68 -4.72 -14.13
C ALA A 135 -13.15 -5.04 -15.53
N LEU A 136 -12.19 -5.97 -15.64
CA LEU A 136 -11.62 -6.38 -16.93
C LEU A 136 -12.67 -7.07 -17.81
N SER A 137 -13.50 -7.93 -17.22
CA SER A 137 -14.57 -8.61 -17.95
C SER A 137 -15.58 -7.63 -18.56
N GLY A 138 -16.00 -6.60 -17.79
CA GLY A 138 -16.90 -5.57 -18.30
C GLY A 138 -16.33 -4.79 -19.49
N MET A 139 -15.05 -4.39 -19.41
CA MET A 139 -14.39 -3.70 -20.52
C MET A 139 -14.21 -4.59 -21.76
N ALA A 140 -13.80 -5.85 -21.54
CA ALA A 140 -13.59 -6.80 -22.63
C ALA A 140 -14.91 -7.09 -23.38
N LEU A 141 -16.03 -7.26 -22.67
CA LEU A 141 -17.33 -7.44 -23.30
C LEU A 141 -17.73 -6.21 -24.13
N ASN A 142 -17.58 -5.01 -23.57
CA ASN A 142 -18.01 -3.77 -24.21
C ASN A 142 -17.15 -3.34 -25.40
N HIS A 143 -15.85 -3.69 -25.42
CA HIS A 143 -14.92 -3.23 -26.47
C HIS A 143 -14.39 -4.34 -27.40
N LEU A 144 -14.38 -5.61 -26.99
CA LEU A 144 -13.99 -6.71 -27.88
C LEU A 144 -15.18 -7.45 -28.51
N VAL A 145 -16.31 -7.58 -27.80
CA VAL A 145 -17.43 -8.43 -28.26
C VAL A 145 -18.52 -7.62 -28.97
N LEU A 146 -18.74 -6.38 -28.54
CA LEU A 146 -19.75 -5.46 -29.09
C LEU A 146 -19.06 -4.27 -29.80
N PRO A 147 -18.61 -4.39 -31.06
CA PRO A 147 -18.29 -3.23 -31.88
C PRO A 147 -19.55 -2.51 -32.38
#